data_AF-A0A1Q7W9B3-F1
#
_entry.id   AF-A0A1Q7W9B3-F1
#
_cell.length_a   1.000
_cell.length_b   1.000
_cell.length_c   1.000
_cell.angle_alpha   90.00
_cell.angle_beta   90.00
_cell.angle_gamma   90.00
#
_symmetry.space_group_name_H-M   'P 1'
#
loop_
_entity.id
_entity.type
_entity.pdbx_description
1 polymer ?
#
loop_
_entity_poly.entity_id
_entity_poly.type
_entity_poly.pdbx_seq_one_letter_code
_entity_poly.pdbx_strand_id
1 'polypeptide(L)'
;MQLIGPAFADVPLLDLAARWCGEPAAEPPPRDGWLDLAVCGAHLSGLPLNHQLLGYGGRLRYRARTAGGYRLFALPGPGVPRPGLVRTGDGPAGGIAVEVWSLPQQAVGALLATIPAPLGLGRLTLDDGRAVTGFIAGPEALQGTDISGYGGWRAYVDPGPHPARDQRVTG
;
A
#
# COMPACT_ATOMS: atom_id res chain seq x y z
N MET A 1 8.82 16.17 -30.33
CA MET A 1 7.64 16.47 -29.50
C MET A 1 8.09 17.34 -28.33
N GLN A 2 7.28 18.30 -27.90
CA GLN A 2 7.58 19.18 -26.76
C GLN A 2 6.48 19.02 -25.71
N LEU A 3 6.87 18.78 -24.45
CA LEU A 3 5.98 18.70 -23.30
C LEU A 3 6.12 20.00 -22.49
N ILE A 4 4.99 20.65 -22.18
CA ILE A 4 4.94 21.93 -21.44
C ILE A 4 4.02 21.75 -20.23
N GLY A 5 4.43 22.26 -19.08
CA GLY A 5 3.68 22.20 -17.82
C GLY A 5 3.82 23.47 -17.00
N PRO A 6 3.04 23.61 -15.91
CA PRO A 6 3.14 24.75 -15.01
C PRO A 6 4.51 24.82 -14.32
N ALA A 7 4.79 25.93 -13.63
CA ALA A 7 6.01 26.06 -12.84
C ALA A 7 6.18 24.87 -11.88
N PHE A 8 7.42 24.40 -11.73
CA PHE A 8 7.80 23.24 -10.90
C PHE A 8 7.29 21.88 -11.39
N ALA A 9 6.82 21.80 -12.64
CA ALA A 9 6.40 20.55 -13.27
C ALA A 9 7.54 19.76 -13.95
N ASP A 10 8.80 20.14 -13.72
CA ASP A 10 9.97 19.55 -14.39
C ASP A 10 9.99 18.03 -14.27
N VAL A 11 9.81 17.51 -13.06
CA VAL A 11 9.85 16.06 -12.84
C VAL A 11 8.63 15.31 -13.41
N PRO A 12 7.37 15.74 -13.23
CA PRO A 12 6.26 15.10 -13.94
C PRO A 12 6.38 15.20 -15.48
N LEU A 13 6.97 16.26 -16.02
CA LEU A 13 7.25 16.36 -17.46
C LEU A 13 8.33 15.36 -17.90
N LEU A 14 9.39 15.20 -17.11
CA LEU A 14 10.44 14.20 -17.35
C LEU A 14 9.92 12.76 -17.27
N ASP A 15 9.08 12.43 -16.28
CA ASP A 15 8.45 11.11 -16.15
C ASP A 15 7.52 10.83 -17.34
N LEU A 16 6.73 11.83 -17.77
CA LEU A 16 5.90 11.72 -18.96
C LEU A 16 6.74 11.51 -20.23
N ALA A 17 7.86 12.23 -20.36
CA ALA A 17 8.78 12.08 -21.48
C ALA A 17 9.39 10.68 -21.54
N ALA A 18 9.88 10.16 -20.41
CA ALA A 18 10.47 8.83 -20.32
C ALA A 18 9.46 7.75 -20.73
N ARG A 19 8.22 7.83 -20.22
CA ARG A 19 7.13 6.93 -20.60
C ARG A 19 6.79 7.02 -22.08
N TRP A 20 6.80 8.23 -22.64
CA TRP A 20 6.53 8.45 -24.07
C TRP A 20 7.62 7.82 -24.95
N CYS A 21 8.88 7.91 -24.53
CA CYS A 21 10.03 7.35 -25.26
C CYS A 21 10.24 5.85 -25.01
N GLY A 22 9.47 5.23 -24.11
CA GLY A 22 9.69 3.85 -23.68
C GLY A 22 10.97 3.65 -22.87
N GLU A 23 11.49 4.72 -22.27
CA GLU A 23 12.63 4.68 -21.38
C GLU A 23 12.22 4.13 -20.00
N PRO A 24 13.08 3.36 -19.32
CA PRO A 24 12.82 2.97 -17.95
C PRO A 24 12.71 4.24 -17.09
N ALA A 25 11.57 4.41 -16.42
CA ALA A 25 11.38 5.52 -15.50
C ALA A 25 12.45 5.42 -14.40
N ALA A 26 13.41 6.36 -14.41
CA ALA A 26 14.41 6.43 -13.37
C ALA A 26 13.71 6.62 -12.02
N GLU A 27 14.11 5.85 -11.01
CA GLU A 27 13.60 6.03 -9.67
C GLU A 27 13.95 7.47 -9.22
N PRO A 28 12.96 8.35 -8.96
CA PRO A 28 13.27 9.73 -8.64
C PRO A 28 14.12 9.76 -7.36
N PRO A 29 15.09 10.67 -7.22
CA PRO A 29 15.81 10.80 -5.95
C PRO A 29 14.82 11.10 -4.81
N PRO A 30 15.14 10.72 -3.56
CA PRO A 30 14.42 11.21 -2.39
C PRO A 30 14.35 12.73 -2.47
N ARG A 31 13.15 13.28 -2.38
CA ARG A 31 12.96 14.72 -2.38
C ARG A 31 12.88 15.20 -0.94
N ASP A 32 13.64 16.24 -0.61
CA ASP A 32 13.46 16.93 0.66
C ASP A 32 11.98 17.35 0.80
N GLY A 33 11.43 17.13 1.99
CA GLY A 33 10.01 17.38 2.27
C GLY A 33 9.04 16.32 1.74
N TRP A 34 9.51 15.14 1.30
CA TRP A 34 8.66 13.99 0.95
C TRP A 34 8.87 12.83 1.94
N LEU A 35 7.86 11.96 2.04
CA LEU A 35 7.85 10.77 2.87
C LEU A 35 7.36 9.58 2.04
N ASP A 36 8.12 8.49 2.09
CA ASP A 36 7.69 7.21 1.55
C ASP A 36 6.83 6.46 2.59
N LEU A 37 5.64 6.07 2.16
CA LEU A 37 4.58 5.47 2.93
C LEU A 37 4.13 4.17 2.27
N ALA A 38 4.30 3.05 2.96
CA ALA A 38 3.75 1.77 2.52
C ALA A 38 2.27 1.66 2.88
N VAL A 39 1.46 1.31 1.87
CA VAL A 39 0.03 1.04 2.00
C VAL A 39 -0.26 -0.41 1.62
N CYS A 40 -1.15 -1.05 2.38
CA CYS A 40 -1.48 -2.48 2.23
C CYS A 40 -2.97 -2.73 1.98
N GLY A 41 -3.77 -1.68 1.79
CA GLY A 41 -5.24 -1.75 1.83
C GLY A 41 -5.97 -0.93 0.77
N ALA A 42 -7.08 -0.31 1.14
CA ALA A 42 -7.96 0.41 0.20
C ALA A 42 -7.30 1.56 -0.58
N HIS A 43 -6.11 2.01 -0.17
CA HIS A 43 -5.29 3.01 -0.86
C HIS A 43 -4.37 2.43 -1.95
N LEU A 44 -4.28 1.11 -2.13
CA LEU A 44 -3.51 0.52 -3.24
C LEU A 44 -4.02 1.04 -4.60
N SER A 45 -3.14 1.12 -5.59
CA SER A 45 -3.42 1.64 -6.94
C SER A 45 -4.73 1.12 -7.51
N GLY A 46 -5.65 2.01 -7.90
CA GLY A 46 -6.94 1.64 -8.48
C GLY A 46 -7.99 1.10 -7.49
N LEU A 47 -7.69 1.04 -6.19
CA LEU A 47 -8.68 0.72 -5.16
C LEU A 47 -9.41 1.99 -4.66
N PRO A 48 -10.56 1.85 -3.97
CA PRO A 48 -11.49 2.96 -3.76
C PRO A 48 -10.94 4.21 -3.07
N LEU A 49 -9.92 4.08 -2.21
CA LEU A 49 -9.32 5.21 -1.49
C LEU A 49 -8.01 5.73 -2.11
N ASN A 50 -7.55 5.13 -3.21
CA ASN A 50 -6.30 5.55 -3.86
C ASN A 50 -6.32 7.02 -4.32
N HIS A 51 -7.50 7.54 -4.68
CA HIS A 51 -7.69 8.94 -5.07
C HIS A 51 -7.24 9.92 -3.97
N GLN A 52 -7.24 9.53 -2.70
CA GLN A 52 -6.75 10.38 -1.61
C GLN A 52 -5.23 10.57 -1.71
N LEU A 53 -4.47 9.49 -1.95
CA LEU A 53 -3.02 9.60 -2.15
C LEU A 53 -2.71 10.48 -3.36
N LEU A 54 -3.42 10.27 -4.48
CA LEU A 54 -3.26 11.09 -5.69
C LEU A 54 -3.62 12.55 -5.43
N GLY A 55 -4.71 12.82 -4.72
CA GLY A 55 -5.16 14.17 -4.35
C GLY A 55 -4.16 14.94 -3.49
N TYR A 56 -3.37 14.22 -2.68
CA TYR A 56 -2.26 14.79 -1.91
C TYR A 56 -0.94 14.91 -2.69
N GLY A 57 -0.96 14.69 -4.01
CA GLY A 57 0.23 14.70 -4.86
C GLY A 57 1.09 13.45 -4.76
N GLY A 58 0.54 12.39 -4.13
CA GLY A 58 1.21 11.12 -3.93
C GLY A 58 1.52 10.40 -5.22
N ARG A 59 2.65 9.70 -5.25
CA ARG A 59 3.13 8.94 -6.41
C ARG A 59 3.53 7.54 -6.01
N LEU A 60 3.08 6.54 -6.76
CA LEU A 60 3.57 5.18 -6.59
C LEU A 60 5.07 5.17 -6.92
N ARG A 61 5.87 4.67 -5.99
CA ARG A 61 7.32 4.46 -6.16
C ARG A 61 7.57 3.07 -6.69
N TYR A 62 7.12 2.07 -5.95
CA TYR A 62 7.29 0.67 -6.29
C TYR A 62 6.30 -0.22 -5.53
N ARG A 63 6.15 -1.46 -6.02
CA ARG A 63 5.43 -2.54 -5.35
C ARG A 63 6.44 -3.38 -4.58
N ALA A 64 6.07 -3.84 -3.38
CA ALA A 64 6.94 -4.63 -2.53
C ALA A 64 6.14 -5.64 -1.70
N ARG A 65 6.84 -6.41 -0.87
CA ARG A 65 6.23 -7.23 0.18
C ARG A 65 6.83 -6.86 1.53
N THR A 66 6.07 -7.04 2.60
CA THR A 66 6.66 -7.03 3.94
C THR A 66 7.62 -8.21 4.10
N ALA A 67 8.49 -8.16 5.10
CA ALA A 67 9.14 -9.36 5.60
C ALA A 67 8.10 -10.37 6.12
N GLY A 68 8.54 -11.59 6.45
CA GLY A 68 7.74 -12.55 7.21
C GLY A 68 7.37 -12.03 8.60
N GLY A 69 6.43 -12.70 9.27
CA GLY A 69 5.99 -12.34 10.62
C GLY A 69 4.92 -11.23 10.68
N TYR A 70 4.38 -10.80 9.54
CA TYR A 70 3.24 -9.89 9.45
C TYR A 70 1.97 -10.65 9.07
N ARG A 71 0.87 -10.35 9.76
CA ARG A 71 -0.48 -10.82 9.44
C ARG A 71 -1.36 -9.66 8.98
N LEU A 72 -2.32 -9.96 8.14
CA LEU A 72 -3.27 -9.01 7.58
C LEU A 72 -4.69 -9.42 7.98
N PHE A 73 -5.43 -8.49 8.59
CA PHE A 73 -6.78 -8.74 9.07
C PHE A 73 -7.79 -7.84 8.36
N ALA A 74 -8.88 -8.39 7.85
CA ALA A 74 -10.02 -7.60 7.38
C ALA A 74 -10.79 -7.08 8.60
N LEU A 75 -10.88 -5.75 8.73
CA LEU A 75 -11.47 -5.11 9.90
C LEU A 75 -12.98 -4.89 9.69
N PRO A 76 -13.83 -5.21 10.69
CA PRO A 76 -15.23 -4.82 10.66
C PRO A 76 -15.34 -3.30 10.86
N GLY A 77 -16.27 -2.66 10.15
CA GLY A 77 -16.51 -1.23 10.32
C GLY A 77 -17.37 -0.63 9.21
N PRO A 78 -17.94 0.56 9.44
CA PRO A 78 -18.73 1.26 8.43
C PRO A 78 -17.84 1.81 7.31
N GLY A 79 -18.43 1.99 6.12
CA GLY A 79 -17.78 2.62 4.97
C GLY A 79 -16.97 1.64 4.12
N VAL A 80 -15.89 2.14 3.51
CA VAL A 80 -15.02 1.32 2.66
C VAL A 80 -14.25 0.31 3.54
N PRO A 81 -14.34 -1.01 3.27
CA PRO A 81 -13.60 -2.03 4.01
C PRO A 81 -12.09 -1.79 3.99
N ARG A 82 -11.42 -2.06 5.11
CA ARG A 82 -9.98 -1.79 5.28
C ARG A 82 -9.29 -2.96 5.98
N PRO A 83 -8.05 -3.28 5.60
CA PRO A 83 -7.24 -4.20 6.36
C PRO A 83 -6.46 -3.50 7.47
N GLY A 84 -6.14 -4.26 8.51
CA GLY A 84 -5.13 -3.94 9.52
C GLY A 84 -3.92 -4.86 9.36
N LEU A 85 -2.73 -4.27 9.19
CA LEU A 85 -1.46 -5.00 9.15
C LEU A 85 -0.85 -5.02 10.56
N VAL A 86 -0.57 -6.20 11.08
CA VAL A 86 -0.03 -6.40 12.44
C VAL A 86 1.22 -7.27 12.37
N ARG A 87 2.29 -6.88 13.06
CA ARG A 87 3.48 -7.72 13.22
C ARG A 87 3.28 -8.67 14.40
N THR A 88 2.90 -9.91 14.12
CA THR A 88 2.62 -10.94 15.13
C THR A 88 3.81 -11.89 15.37
N GLY A 89 4.77 -11.92 14.44
CA GLY A 89 5.91 -12.83 14.46
C GLY A 89 5.66 -14.16 13.74
N ASP A 90 4.40 -14.50 13.45
CA ASP A 90 3.97 -15.80 12.90
C ASP A 90 3.13 -15.67 11.61
N GLY A 91 3.44 -14.67 10.77
CA GLY A 91 2.83 -14.48 9.45
C GLY A 91 3.48 -15.29 8.32
N PRO A 92 2.90 -15.30 7.11
CA PRO A 92 3.45 -16.00 5.95
C PRO A 92 4.91 -15.62 5.68
N ALA A 93 5.77 -16.60 5.38
CA ALA A 93 7.19 -16.37 5.10
C ALA A 93 7.40 -15.43 3.90
N GLY A 94 6.52 -15.50 2.89
CA GLY A 94 6.52 -14.59 1.74
C GLY A 94 5.99 -13.19 2.04
N GLY A 95 5.57 -12.88 3.26
CA GLY A 95 5.05 -11.56 3.65
C GLY A 95 3.74 -11.15 2.98
N ILE A 96 3.36 -9.89 3.16
CA ILE A 96 2.11 -9.31 2.66
C ILE A 96 2.42 -8.28 1.57
N ALA A 97 1.67 -8.29 0.47
CA ALA A 97 1.84 -7.34 -0.63
C ALA A 97 1.50 -5.90 -0.20
N VAL A 98 2.38 -4.97 -0.52
CA VAL A 98 2.24 -3.53 -0.25
C VAL A 98 2.64 -2.70 -1.48
N GLU A 99 2.20 -1.45 -1.50
CA GLU A 99 2.69 -0.42 -2.42
C GLU A 99 3.36 0.68 -1.61
N VAL A 100 4.56 1.09 -2.02
CA VAL A 100 5.24 2.25 -1.42
C VAL A 100 4.91 3.48 -2.26
N TRP A 101 4.30 4.46 -1.60
CA TRP A 101 3.89 5.73 -2.18
C TRP A 101 4.72 6.86 -1.57
N SER A 102 5.21 7.78 -2.39
CA SER A 102 5.86 8.99 -1.93
C SER A 102 4.86 10.13 -1.85
N LEU A 103 4.76 10.81 -0.71
CA LEU A 103 3.87 11.93 -0.47
C LEU A 103 4.63 13.16 0.07
N PRO A 104 4.16 14.39 -0.18
CA PRO A 104 4.67 15.56 0.54
C PRO A 104 4.43 15.40 2.05
N GLN A 105 5.45 15.63 2.87
CA GLN A 105 5.36 15.49 4.34
C GLN A 105 4.22 16.32 4.94
N GLN A 106 4.02 17.53 4.43
CA GLN A 106 2.94 18.43 4.85
C GLN A 106 1.52 17.87 4.60
N ALA A 107 1.36 16.94 3.65
CA ALA A 107 0.08 16.34 3.33
C ALA A 107 -0.23 15.08 4.19
N VAL A 108 0.79 14.51 4.84
CA VAL A 108 0.64 13.28 5.63
C VAL A 108 -0.32 13.48 6.80
N GLY A 109 -0.29 14.64 7.46
CA GLY A 109 -1.22 14.97 8.55
C GLY A 109 -2.68 14.98 8.09
N ALA A 110 -2.94 15.53 6.90
CA ALA A 110 -4.28 15.54 6.32
C ALA A 110 -4.76 14.13 5.96
N LEU A 111 -3.87 13.29 5.40
CA LEU A 111 -4.17 11.88 5.15
C LEU A 111 -4.52 11.16 6.47
N LEU A 112 -3.71 11.35 7.52
CA LEU A 112 -3.91 10.70 8.82
C LEU A 112 -5.25 11.03 9.46
N ALA A 113 -5.74 12.26 9.30
CA ALA A 113 -7.06 12.67 9.80
C ALA A 113 -8.23 11.87 9.18
N THR A 114 -8.01 11.18 8.05
CA THR A 114 -9.01 10.33 7.38
C THR A 114 -8.97 8.86 7.80
N ILE A 115 -8.00 8.50 8.65
CA ILE A 115 -7.69 7.13 9.04
C ILE A 115 -8.27 6.85 10.43
N PRO A 116 -9.32 6.04 10.55
CA PRO A 116 -9.98 5.74 11.80
C PRO A 116 -9.17 4.71 12.58
N ALA A 117 -9.40 4.70 13.90
CA ALA A 117 -8.97 3.59 14.74
C ALA A 117 -9.45 2.24 14.18
N PRO A 118 -8.68 1.15 14.33
CA PRO A 118 -7.40 1.04 15.04
C PRO A 118 -6.17 1.28 14.16
N LEU A 119 -6.32 1.94 13.01
CA LEU A 119 -5.23 2.14 12.05
C LEU A 119 -4.35 3.33 12.45
N GLY A 120 -3.05 3.23 12.16
CA GLY A 120 -2.08 4.29 12.40
C GLY A 120 -0.81 4.13 11.56
N LEU A 121 0.15 5.03 11.75
CA LEU A 121 1.47 4.91 11.14
C LEU A 121 2.45 4.23 12.09
N GLY A 122 3.25 3.33 11.54
CA GLY A 122 4.36 2.71 12.22
C GLY A 122 5.47 2.32 11.26
N ARG A 123 6.55 1.79 11.82
CA ARG A 123 7.65 1.22 11.03
C ARG A 123 7.32 -0.22 10.66
N LEU A 124 7.51 -0.54 9.38
CA LEU A 124 7.44 -1.90 8.86
C LEU A 124 8.73 -2.27 8.15
N THR A 125 9.00 -3.56 8.11
CA THR A 125 10.18 -4.15 7.46
C THR A 125 9.71 -4.80 6.16
N LEU A 126 10.36 -4.45 5.05
CA LEU A 126 10.17 -5.08 3.75
C LEU A 126 10.94 -6.40 3.67
N ASP A 127 10.61 -7.22 2.67
CA ASP A 127 11.27 -8.51 2.40
C ASP A 127 12.78 -8.38 2.12
N ASP A 128 13.20 -7.25 1.55
CA ASP A 128 14.62 -6.89 1.36
C ASP A 128 15.32 -6.34 2.62
N GLY A 129 14.63 -6.31 3.76
CA GLY A 129 15.15 -5.85 5.04
C GLY A 129 15.08 -4.33 5.26
N ARG A 130 14.71 -3.53 4.25
CA ARG A 130 14.52 -2.08 4.44
C ARG A 130 13.37 -1.81 5.40
N ALA A 131 13.57 -0.82 6.26
CA ALA A 131 12.51 -0.34 7.14
C ALA A 131 11.89 0.95 6.56
N VAL A 132 10.56 0.93 6.37
CA VAL A 132 9.78 2.05 5.83
C VAL A 132 8.65 2.42 6.78
N THR A 133 8.12 3.63 6.65
CA THR A 133 6.88 4.03 7.35
C THR A 133 5.69 3.45 6.60
N GLY A 134 4.65 2.98 7.28
CA GLY A 134 3.44 2.51 6.63
C GLY A 134 2.26 2.36 7.57
N PHE A 135 1.11 2.03 6.99
CA PHE A 135 -0.09 1.76 7.77
C PHE A 135 0.01 0.42 8.50
N ILE A 136 -0.14 0.49 9.81
CA ILE A 136 -0.24 -0.65 10.71
C ILE A 136 -1.55 -0.55 11.51
N ALA A 137 -1.90 -1.62 12.20
CA ALA A 137 -3.02 -1.62 13.13
C ALA A 137 -2.58 -2.03 14.54
N GLY A 138 -3.29 -1.49 15.53
CA GLY A 138 -3.17 -1.91 16.92
C GLY A 138 -3.69 -3.34 17.17
N PRO A 139 -3.54 -3.86 18.41
CA PRO A 139 -3.98 -5.20 18.78
C PRO A 139 -5.47 -5.49 18.52
N GLU A 140 -6.31 -4.47 18.48
CA GLU A 140 -7.75 -4.59 18.19
C GLU A 140 -8.01 -5.19 16.80
N ALA A 141 -7.07 -5.05 15.86
CA ALA A 141 -7.17 -5.67 14.55
C ALA A 141 -7.21 -7.20 14.58
N LEU A 142 -6.71 -7.83 15.65
CA LEU A 142 -6.75 -9.29 15.83
C LEU A 142 -8.19 -9.83 15.98
N GLN A 143 -9.17 -8.97 16.24
CA GLN A 143 -10.59 -9.33 16.26
C GLN A 143 -11.19 -9.42 14.85
N GLY A 144 -10.49 -8.94 13.83
CA GLY A 144 -10.88 -9.03 12.43
C GLY A 144 -10.71 -10.44 11.86
N THR A 145 -11.11 -10.62 10.60
CA THR A 145 -10.90 -11.89 9.89
C THR A 145 -9.47 -11.97 9.38
N ASP A 146 -8.71 -13.01 9.77
CA ASP A 146 -7.37 -13.22 9.24
C ASP A 146 -7.42 -13.58 7.75
N ILE A 147 -6.82 -12.72 6.93
CA ILE A 147 -6.75 -12.84 5.46
C ILE A 147 -5.30 -12.99 4.99
N SER A 148 -4.36 -13.31 5.88
CA SER A 148 -2.93 -13.44 5.57
C SER A 148 -2.68 -14.48 4.48
N GLY A 149 -3.51 -15.53 4.39
CA GLY A 149 -3.43 -16.57 3.36
C GLY A 149 -3.67 -16.08 1.93
N TYR A 150 -4.29 -14.92 1.75
CA TYR A 150 -4.44 -14.29 0.42
C TYR A 150 -3.16 -13.57 -0.03
N GLY A 151 -2.20 -13.36 0.88
CA GLY A 151 -0.93 -12.70 0.58
C GLY A 151 -1.05 -11.19 0.30
N GLY A 152 -2.23 -10.59 0.43
CA GLY A 152 -2.45 -9.15 0.25
C GLY A 152 -3.92 -8.79 0.07
N TRP A 153 -4.26 -7.52 0.33
CA TRP A 153 -5.64 -7.02 0.28
C TRP A 153 -6.29 -7.15 -1.10
N ARG A 154 -5.55 -6.85 -2.18
CA ARG A 154 -6.07 -6.94 -3.55
C ARG A 154 -6.58 -8.34 -3.89
N ALA A 155 -5.81 -9.37 -3.55
CA ALA A 155 -6.20 -10.77 -3.78
C ALA A 155 -7.38 -11.23 -2.90
N TYR A 156 -7.63 -10.55 -1.78
CA TYR A 156 -8.78 -10.83 -0.92
C TYR A 156 -10.07 -10.22 -1.48
N VAL A 157 -10.04 -8.96 -1.94
CA VAL A 157 -11.25 -8.25 -2.42
C VAL A 157 -11.60 -8.57 -3.88
N ASP A 158 -10.63 -9.04 -4.65
CA ASP A 158 -10.81 -9.50 -6.02
C ASP A 158 -9.96 -10.77 -6.24
N PRO A 159 -10.44 -11.95 -5.79
CA PRO A 159 -9.68 -13.19 -5.85
C PRO A 159 -9.48 -13.74 -7.28
N GLY A 160 -9.97 -13.04 -8.31
CA GLY A 160 -10.07 -13.57 -9.66
C GLY A 160 -10.98 -14.82 -9.73
N PRO A 161 -11.15 -15.43 -10.91
CA PRO A 161 -11.83 -16.71 -11.03
C PRO A 161 -10.95 -17.82 -10.43
N HIS A 162 -11.29 -18.30 -9.23
CA HIS A 162 -10.61 -19.45 -8.61
C HIS A 162 -11.13 -20.76 -9.21
N PRO A 163 -10.27 -21.70 -9.64
CA PRO A 163 -10.70 -23.08 -9.88
C PRO A 163 -11.19 -23.66 -8.54
N ALA A 164 -12.35 -24.31 -8.56
CA ALA A 164 -13.11 -24.79 -7.40
C ALA A 164 -12.23 -25.30 -6.24
N ARG A 165 -12.42 -24.76 -5.03
CA ARG A 165 -11.98 -25.40 -3.79
C ARG A 165 -12.80 -26.68 -3.63
N ASP A 166 -12.19 -27.82 -3.97
CA ASP A 166 -12.75 -29.15 -3.72
C ASP A 166 -12.86 -29.36 -2.20
N GLN A 167 -14.03 -29.04 -1.64
CA GLN A 167 -14.40 -29.53 -0.32
C GLN A 167 -14.82 -30.99 -0.47
N ARG A 168 -13.85 -31.91 -0.47
CA ARG A 168 -14.15 -33.31 -0.14
C ARG A 168 -14.16 -33.49 1.35
N VAL A 169 -15.39 -33.64 1.83
CA VAL A 169 -15.81 -34.54 2.91
C VAL A 169 -14.82 -35.68 3.13
N THR A 170 -14.29 -35.75 4.35
CA THR A 170 -13.79 -36.97 4.99
C THR A 170 -13.95 -36.71 6.48
N GLY A 171 -14.60 -37.51 7.31
CA GLY A 171 -15.28 -38.79 7.18
C GLY A 171 -15.75 -39.13 8.60
#